data_AF-A0A369I0L9-F1
#
_entry.id   AF-A0A369I0L9-F1
#
_cell.length_a   1.000
_cell.length_b   1.000
_cell.length_c   1.000
_cell.angle_alpha   90.00
_cell.angle_beta   90.00
_cell.angle_gamma   90.00
#
_symmetry.space_group_name_H-M   'P 1'
#
loop_
_entity.id
_entity.type
_entity.pdbx_description
1 polymer ?
#
loop_
_entity_poly.entity_id
_entity_poly.type
_entity_poly.pdbx_seq_one_letter_code
_entity_poly.pdbx_strand_id
1 'polypeptide(L)'
;MTLSEQYHSVRQQSELLCAPLQKEDYVVQPVADVSPPKWHLGHTTWFFETFVLKAYQKAYKEFDSQYNYVFNSYYETVGARVIRTDRGNLSRPSVEDVYRYRRYVNEQMMVLLSGNETDTQLKELVILGLNHEQQHQELLLTDIKYILGHNPLFPVYSDEFIESTAEETAEPFHQIAEDVYEIGFSDEGFSFDNESGRHRVWLDSFKISTTLVTNGEYLEFIESGGYRQFQFWHAEGWDWVNRNNIQAPLYWHLAEGQWVHYTLAGTAPIAANMPLAHISYYEAAAFANWKNRRLPTEAEWEVASDALGWGQRWEWTNSSYLPYPGFKTAPGALGEYNGKFMVNQMVLRGASVATPKGHSRNTYRNFFHPHLRWQYTGIRLIQ
;
A
#
# COMPACT_ATOMS: atom_id res chain seq x y z
N MET A 1 -15.29 4.84 20.19
CA MET A 1 -13.86 4.89 20.53
C MET A 1 -13.46 6.36 20.54
N THR A 2 -12.86 6.85 21.63
CA THR A 2 -12.34 8.22 21.73
C THR A 2 -11.13 8.41 20.82
N LEU A 3 -10.74 9.66 20.52
CA LEU A 3 -9.56 9.94 19.69
C LEU A 3 -8.27 9.38 20.34
N SER A 4 -8.17 9.43 21.66
CA SER A 4 -7.06 8.86 22.43
C SER A 4 -7.02 7.33 22.36
N GLU A 5 -8.18 6.65 22.42
CA GLU A 5 -8.26 5.20 22.23
C GLU A 5 -7.88 4.79 20.80
N GLN A 6 -8.34 5.55 19.79
CA GLN A 6 -7.94 5.34 18.39
C GLN A 6 -6.43 5.53 18.21
N TYR A 7 -5.88 6.61 18.78
CA TYR A 7 -4.44 6.87 18.77
C TYR A 7 -3.68 5.69 19.37
N HIS A 8 -4.04 5.25 20.57
CA HIS A 8 -3.37 4.13 21.21
C HIS A 8 -3.46 2.83 20.39
N SER A 9 -4.65 2.51 19.87
CA SER A 9 -4.88 1.28 19.10
C SER A 9 -4.07 1.24 17.81
N VAL A 10 -4.06 2.32 17.03
CA VAL A 10 -3.27 2.41 15.79
C VAL A 10 -1.78 2.34 16.12
N ARG A 11 -1.30 3.05 17.14
CA ARG A 11 0.12 3.04 17.53
C ARG A 11 0.59 1.67 17.99
N GLN A 12 -0.26 0.93 18.71
CA GLN A 12 0.01 -0.43 19.17
C GLN A 12 0.09 -1.41 18.00
N GLN A 13 -0.78 -1.27 16.99
CA GLN A 13 -0.78 -2.15 15.81
C GLN A 13 0.57 -2.15 15.09
N SER A 14 1.21 -0.99 14.93
CA SER A 14 2.55 -0.90 14.32
C SER A 14 3.61 -1.70 15.08
N GLU A 15 3.53 -1.73 16.41
CA GLU A 15 4.47 -2.50 17.25
C GLU A 15 4.15 -3.99 17.22
N LEU A 16 2.88 -4.38 17.16
CA LEU A 16 2.46 -5.77 17.00
C LEU A 16 2.96 -6.37 15.67
N LEU A 17 2.91 -5.61 14.58
CA LEU A 17 3.46 -6.02 13.28
C LEU A 17 4.99 -6.19 13.30
N CYS A 18 5.69 -5.55 14.23
CA CYS A 18 7.14 -5.68 14.33
C CYS A 18 7.56 -6.71 15.39
N ALA A 19 6.65 -7.12 16.29
CA ALA A 19 6.95 -8.00 17.41
C ALA A 19 7.64 -9.33 17.05
N PRO A 20 7.33 -9.98 15.90
CA PRO A 20 8.00 -11.23 15.52
C PRO A 20 9.45 -11.06 15.02
N LEU A 21 9.86 -9.84 14.68
CA LEU A 21 11.13 -9.57 14.02
C LEU A 21 12.35 -9.72 14.95
N GLN A 22 13.46 -10.19 14.41
CA GLN A 22 14.77 -10.08 15.04
C GLN A 22 15.34 -8.67 14.85
N LYS A 23 16.30 -8.25 15.68
CA LYS A 23 16.84 -6.88 15.64
C LYS A 23 17.45 -6.53 14.29
N GLU A 24 18.03 -7.50 13.61
CA GLU A 24 18.67 -7.38 12.31
C GLU A 24 17.66 -7.04 11.20
N ASP A 25 16.45 -7.60 11.28
CA ASP A 25 15.38 -7.42 10.31
C ASP A 25 14.90 -5.96 10.26
N TYR A 26 15.06 -5.21 11.37
CA TYR A 26 14.67 -3.81 11.46
C TYR A 26 15.58 -2.84 10.68
N VAL A 27 16.73 -3.29 10.18
CA VAL A 27 17.83 -2.38 9.76
C VAL A 27 18.03 -2.36 8.24
N VAL A 28 17.83 -3.49 7.58
CA VAL A 28 18.23 -3.65 6.17
C VAL A 28 17.29 -2.95 5.18
N GLN A 29 17.85 -2.53 4.06
CA GLN A 29 17.13 -1.97 2.92
C GLN A 29 17.57 -2.75 1.66
N PRO A 30 16.90 -3.84 1.30
CA PRO A 30 17.32 -4.72 0.21
C PRO A 30 17.17 -4.06 -1.17
N VAL A 31 16.22 -3.14 -1.32
CA VAL A 31 16.02 -2.29 -2.51
C VAL A 31 15.58 -0.90 -2.10
N ALA A 32 15.73 0.09 -2.99
CA ALA A 32 15.41 1.50 -2.70
C ALA A 32 13.96 1.73 -2.28
N ASP A 33 13.04 0.88 -2.76
CA ASP A 33 11.62 1.04 -2.49
C ASP A 33 11.19 0.59 -1.11
N VAL A 34 11.91 -0.39 -0.55
CA VAL A 34 11.72 -0.93 0.79
C VAL A 34 12.38 0.01 1.80
N SER A 35 11.73 0.27 2.93
CA SER A 35 12.33 0.98 4.06
C SER A 35 12.52 0.02 5.25
N PRO A 36 13.58 0.19 6.05
CA PRO A 36 13.78 -0.63 7.24
C PRO A 36 12.60 -0.50 8.22
N PRO A 37 12.13 -1.58 8.89
CA PRO A 37 11.04 -1.50 9.85
C PRO A 37 11.23 -0.44 10.95
N LYS A 38 12.45 -0.25 11.47
CA LYS A 38 12.70 0.83 12.45
C LYS A 38 12.53 2.23 11.86
N TRP A 39 12.75 2.39 10.55
CA TRP A 39 12.53 3.65 9.88
C TRP A 39 11.03 3.96 9.83
N HIS A 40 10.17 3.00 9.50
CA HIS A 40 8.71 3.19 9.55
C HIS A 40 8.22 3.56 10.95
N LEU A 41 8.71 2.85 11.97
CA LEU A 41 8.37 3.12 13.38
C LEU A 41 8.81 4.53 13.83
N GLY A 42 10.00 4.98 13.43
CA GLY A 42 10.47 6.33 13.72
C GLY A 42 9.75 7.39 12.89
N HIS A 43 9.50 7.13 11.61
CA HIS A 43 8.84 8.07 10.69
C HIS A 43 7.40 8.40 11.10
N THR A 44 6.61 7.39 11.42
CA THR A 44 5.23 7.60 11.91
C THR A 44 5.22 8.38 13.22
N THR A 45 6.22 8.19 14.07
CA THR A 45 6.41 8.96 15.32
C THR A 45 6.79 10.41 15.05
N TRP A 46 7.70 10.62 14.10
CA TRP A 46 8.12 11.94 13.63
C TRP A 46 6.97 12.77 13.08
N PHE A 47 5.99 12.15 12.42
CA PHE A 47 4.80 12.85 11.96
C PHE A 47 4.07 13.54 13.12
N PHE A 48 3.79 12.80 14.20
CA PHE A 48 3.10 13.35 15.38
C PHE A 48 3.96 14.38 16.13
N GLU A 49 5.26 14.13 16.30
CA GLU A 49 6.15 15.11 16.93
C GLU A 49 6.18 16.43 16.14
N THR A 50 6.33 16.34 14.83
CA THR A 50 6.56 17.49 13.94
C THR A 50 5.31 18.31 13.69
N PHE A 51 4.23 17.65 13.28
CA PHE A 51 3.03 18.34 12.84
C PHE A 51 2.05 18.60 14.00
N VAL A 52 2.06 17.75 15.04
CA VAL A 52 1.10 17.87 16.15
C VAL A 52 1.74 18.49 17.38
N LEU A 53 2.70 17.80 18.02
CA LEU A 53 3.22 18.22 19.33
C LEU A 53 3.92 19.59 19.27
N LYS A 54 4.81 19.80 18.29
CA LYS A 54 5.50 21.09 18.12
C LYS A 54 4.56 22.26 17.80
N ALA A 55 3.42 21.98 17.14
CA ALA A 55 2.45 23.01 16.77
C ALA A 55 1.49 23.36 17.93
N TYR A 56 1.05 22.36 18.71
CA TYR A 56 -0.01 22.53 19.70
C TYR A 56 0.48 22.61 21.15
N GLN A 57 1.72 22.19 21.45
CA GLN A 57 2.29 22.23 22.80
C GLN A 57 3.44 23.26 22.87
N LYS A 58 3.14 24.47 23.36
CA LYS A 58 4.08 25.62 23.39
C LYS A 58 5.43 25.35 24.07
N ALA A 59 5.45 24.49 25.09
CA ALA A 59 6.65 24.13 25.84
C ALA A 59 7.14 22.71 25.53
N TYR A 60 6.80 22.19 24.34
CA TYR A 60 7.25 20.88 23.90
C TYR A 60 8.78 20.83 23.78
N LYS A 61 9.37 19.76 24.28
CA LYS A 61 10.79 19.47 24.12
C LYS A 61 10.93 18.34 23.12
N GLU A 62 11.67 18.57 22.04
CA GLU A 62 11.96 17.50 21.08
C GLU A 62 12.71 16.34 21.75
N PHE A 63 12.41 15.12 21.32
CA PHE A 63 13.11 13.94 21.81
C PHE A 63 14.60 13.99 21.45
N ASP A 64 14.89 14.24 20.17
CA ASP A 64 16.24 14.43 19.64
C ASP A 64 16.19 15.34 18.40
N SER A 65 16.92 16.45 18.44
CA SER A 65 16.98 17.43 17.34
C SER A 65 17.45 16.87 15.99
N GLN A 66 18.13 15.72 15.97
CA GLN A 66 18.61 15.08 14.74
C GLN A 66 17.52 14.21 14.08
N TYR A 67 16.47 13.83 14.80
CA TYR A 67 15.50 12.85 14.31
C TYR A 67 14.62 13.41 13.18
N ASN A 68 14.45 14.73 13.10
CA ASN A 68 13.83 15.36 11.93
C ASN A 68 14.57 15.03 10.62
N TYR A 69 15.91 15.10 10.63
CA TYR A 69 16.71 14.77 9.46
C TYR A 69 16.63 13.29 9.08
N VAL A 70 16.56 12.41 10.07
CA VAL A 70 16.55 10.94 9.89
C VAL A 70 15.19 10.44 9.39
N PHE A 71 14.12 10.99 9.94
CA PHE A 71 12.77 10.45 9.76
C PHE A 71 11.86 11.30 8.87
N ASN A 72 12.28 12.48 8.40
CA ASN A 72 11.56 13.17 7.34
C ASN A 72 11.59 12.33 6.05
N SER A 73 10.40 12.00 5.52
CA SER A 73 10.25 11.16 4.33
C SER A 73 10.56 11.93 3.05
N TYR A 74 9.79 12.98 2.79
CA TYR A 74 9.81 13.73 1.54
C TYR A 74 9.36 15.19 1.67
N TYR A 75 9.11 15.72 2.87
CA TYR A 75 8.58 17.07 3.06
C TYR A 75 9.70 18.10 2.91
N GLU A 76 9.81 18.72 1.73
CA GLU A 76 10.88 19.67 1.43
C GLU A 76 10.76 20.93 2.30
N THR A 77 9.53 21.36 2.56
CA THR A 77 9.23 22.52 3.42
C THR A 77 9.62 22.33 4.89
N VAL A 78 9.82 21.08 5.35
CA VAL A 78 10.19 20.77 6.74
C VAL A 78 11.70 20.74 6.95
N GLY A 79 12.48 20.54 5.88
CA GLY A 79 13.94 20.65 5.90
C GLY A 79 14.67 19.45 5.30
N ALA A 80 16.00 19.46 5.45
CA ALA A 80 16.88 18.42 4.91
C ALA A 80 16.51 17.01 5.44
N ARG A 81 16.80 15.99 4.64
CA ARG A 81 16.53 14.58 4.96
C ARG A 81 17.64 13.66 4.52
N VAL A 82 17.71 12.47 5.14
CA VAL A 82 18.49 11.35 4.61
C VAL A 82 17.96 10.94 3.24
N ILE A 83 18.87 10.65 2.30
CA ILE A 83 18.52 10.15 0.97
C ILE A 83 17.82 8.80 1.12
N ARG A 84 16.68 8.62 0.43
CA ARG A 84 15.83 7.41 0.59
C ARG A 84 16.60 6.10 0.39
N THR A 85 17.56 6.06 -0.53
CA THR A 85 18.40 4.88 -0.83
C THR A 85 19.36 4.50 0.28
N ASP A 86 19.60 5.39 1.24
CA ASP A 86 20.61 5.22 2.28
C ASP A 86 20.00 4.91 3.65
N ARG A 87 18.68 4.71 3.74
CA ARG A 87 17.99 4.41 5.01
C ARG A 87 18.53 3.12 5.64
N GLY A 88 18.88 2.12 4.83
CA GLY A 88 19.51 0.88 5.30
C GLY A 88 20.92 1.02 5.85
N ASN A 89 21.62 2.12 5.56
CA ASN A 89 22.96 2.39 6.09
C ASN A 89 22.93 2.94 7.53
N LEU A 90 21.74 3.29 8.02
CA LEU A 90 21.55 3.88 9.34
C LEU A 90 21.52 2.80 10.43
N SER A 91 22.68 2.39 10.93
CA SER A 91 22.75 1.53 12.13
C SER A 91 22.26 2.24 13.40
N ARG A 92 22.26 3.58 13.41
CA ARG A 92 21.68 4.44 14.45
C ARG A 92 20.63 5.39 13.86
N PRO A 93 19.57 5.74 14.60
CA PRO A 93 19.23 5.27 15.94
C PRO A 93 18.95 3.76 15.99
N SER A 94 19.25 3.14 17.13
CA SER A 94 19.02 1.70 17.33
C SER A 94 17.52 1.41 17.44
N VAL A 95 17.14 0.14 17.32
CA VAL A 95 15.73 -0.29 17.49
C VAL A 95 15.19 0.18 18.84
N GLU A 96 15.95 -0.02 19.93
CA GLU A 96 15.57 0.45 21.27
C GLU A 96 15.41 1.98 21.33
N ASP A 97 16.32 2.73 20.70
CA ASP A 97 16.21 4.21 20.66
C ASP A 97 14.92 4.66 19.97
N VAL A 98 14.50 3.95 18.90
CA VAL A 98 13.24 4.21 18.19
C VAL A 98 12.03 3.86 19.06
N TYR A 99 12.05 2.75 19.81
CA TYR A 99 10.97 2.42 20.75
C TYR A 99 10.88 3.42 21.91
N ARG A 100 12.02 3.92 22.42
CA ARG A 100 12.01 5.02 23.41
C ARG A 100 11.41 6.29 22.84
N TYR A 101 11.72 6.61 21.59
CA TYR A 101 11.15 7.75 20.88
C TYR A 101 9.63 7.61 20.71
N ARG A 102 9.15 6.44 20.28
CA ARG A 102 7.72 6.11 20.21
C ARG A 102 7.03 6.33 21.55
N ARG A 103 7.58 5.78 22.63
CA ARG A 103 7.03 5.91 23.98
C ARG A 103 6.94 7.37 24.41
N TYR A 104 8.01 8.14 24.21
CA TYR A 104 8.04 9.56 24.55
C TYR A 104 6.94 10.35 23.83
N VAL A 105 6.83 10.21 22.52
CA VAL A 105 5.81 10.92 21.73
C VAL A 105 4.41 10.45 22.09
N ASN A 106 4.20 9.14 22.35
CA ASN A 106 2.91 8.63 22.80
C ASN A 106 2.49 9.27 24.14
N GLU A 107 3.39 9.35 25.12
CA GLU A 107 3.11 9.99 26.41
C GLU A 107 2.70 11.46 26.25
N GLN A 108 3.42 12.21 25.41
CA GLN A 108 3.13 13.62 25.14
C GLN A 108 1.81 13.80 24.37
N MET A 109 1.51 12.91 23.42
CA MET A 109 0.23 12.89 22.71
C MET A 109 -0.94 12.61 23.65
N MET A 110 -0.81 11.68 24.59
CA MET A 110 -1.88 11.42 25.57
C MET A 110 -2.15 12.63 26.46
N VAL A 111 -1.11 13.35 26.89
CA VAL A 111 -1.26 14.62 27.62
C VAL A 111 -1.97 15.66 26.76
N LEU A 112 -1.54 15.84 25.51
CA LEU A 112 -2.15 16.81 24.60
C LEU A 112 -3.64 16.52 24.34
N LEU A 113 -3.97 15.26 24.02
CA LEU A 113 -5.32 14.84 23.68
C LEU A 113 -6.29 14.97 24.85
N SER A 114 -5.86 14.63 26.08
CA SER A 114 -6.70 14.77 27.28
C SER A 114 -7.07 16.23 27.61
N GLY A 115 -6.25 17.19 27.18
CA GLY A 115 -6.47 18.61 27.43
C GLY A 115 -7.25 19.37 26.35
N ASN A 116 -7.49 18.77 25.17
CA ASN A 116 -7.94 19.49 23.96
C ASN A 116 -9.02 18.74 23.16
N GLU A 117 -9.91 18.01 23.83
CA GLU A 117 -10.91 17.14 23.16
C GLU A 117 -11.86 17.87 22.19
N THR A 118 -12.04 19.19 22.33
CA THR A 118 -12.94 20.00 21.51
C THR A 118 -12.24 20.72 20.34
N ASP A 119 -10.91 20.64 20.23
CA ASP A 119 -10.17 21.27 19.13
C ASP A 119 -10.32 20.45 17.85
N THR A 120 -11.08 21.00 16.89
CA THR A 120 -11.39 20.32 15.63
C THR A 120 -10.18 20.24 14.70
N GLN A 121 -9.32 21.27 14.67
CA GLN A 121 -8.14 21.27 13.81
C GLN A 121 -7.10 20.27 14.30
N LEU A 122 -6.91 20.20 15.62
CA LEU A 122 -6.08 19.16 16.24
C LEU A 122 -6.61 17.76 15.90
N LYS A 123 -7.93 17.55 16.05
CA LYS A 123 -8.57 16.27 15.75
C LYS A 123 -8.36 15.85 14.30
N GLU A 124 -8.59 16.73 13.35
CA GLU A 124 -8.39 16.46 11.92
C GLU A 124 -6.93 16.08 11.62
N LEU A 125 -5.97 16.81 12.19
CA LEU A 125 -4.54 16.54 11.98
C LEU A 125 -4.10 15.23 12.61
N VAL A 126 -4.62 14.89 13.79
CA VAL A 126 -4.35 13.59 14.43
C VAL A 126 -4.95 12.46 13.60
N ILE A 127 -6.18 12.60 13.09
CA ILE A 127 -6.81 11.61 12.21
C ILE A 127 -5.99 11.42 10.94
N LEU A 128 -5.45 12.48 10.34
CA LEU A 128 -4.52 12.38 9.21
C LEU A 128 -3.27 11.59 9.59
N GLY A 129 -2.66 11.88 10.74
CA GLY A 129 -1.49 11.15 11.24
C GLY A 129 -1.76 9.67 11.50
N LEU A 130 -2.96 9.32 11.97
CA LEU A 130 -3.39 7.93 12.17
C LEU A 130 -3.54 7.19 10.84
N ASN A 131 -4.17 7.82 9.84
CA ASN A 131 -4.28 7.24 8.50
C ASN A 131 -2.92 7.11 7.82
N HIS A 132 -2.02 8.07 8.02
CA HIS A 132 -0.63 7.98 7.58
C HIS A 132 0.11 6.80 8.23
N GLU A 133 -0.07 6.58 9.53
CA GLU A 133 0.52 5.40 10.19
C GLU A 133 -0.08 4.09 9.68
N GLN A 134 -1.38 4.05 9.37
CA GLN A 134 -2.01 2.87 8.76
C GLN A 134 -1.47 2.56 7.35
N GLN A 135 -1.18 3.56 6.53
CA GLN A 135 -0.43 3.36 5.27
C GLN A 135 0.94 2.72 5.55
N HIS A 136 1.63 3.21 6.60
CA HIS A 136 2.91 2.65 7.02
C HIS A 136 2.83 1.27 7.66
N GLN A 137 1.69 0.85 8.21
CA GLN A 137 1.44 -0.51 8.70
C GLN A 137 1.35 -1.50 7.55
N GLU A 138 0.68 -1.13 6.47
CA GLU A 138 0.68 -1.93 5.24
C GLU A 138 2.09 -2.00 4.64
N LEU A 139 2.79 -0.86 4.53
CA LEU A 139 4.18 -0.85 4.07
C LEU A 139 5.10 -1.70 4.94
N LEU A 140 4.94 -1.65 6.28
CA LEU A 140 5.69 -2.48 7.21
C LEU A 140 5.57 -3.96 6.82
N LEU A 141 4.36 -4.46 6.60
CA LEU A 141 4.14 -5.86 6.21
C LEU A 141 4.78 -6.19 4.86
N THR A 142 4.60 -5.34 3.85
CA THR A 142 5.17 -5.59 2.51
C THR A 142 6.70 -5.51 2.51
N ASP A 143 7.26 -4.62 3.31
CA ASP A 143 8.70 -4.38 3.41
C ASP A 143 9.38 -5.46 4.24
N ILE A 144 8.75 -5.90 5.35
CA ILE A 144 9.15 -7.09 6.11
C ILE A 144 9.13 -8.32 5.20
N LYS A 145 8.04 -8.54 4.46
CA LYS A 145 7.95 -9.67 3.53
C LYS A 145 9.08 -9.64 2.50
N TYR A 146 9.42 -8.47 1.99
CA TYR A 146 10.52 -8.33 1.04
C TYR A 146 11.88 -8.66 1.68
N ILE A 147 12.15 -8.14 2.87
CA ILE A 147 13.37 -8.37 3.64
C ILE A 147 13.60 -9.87 3.88
N LEU A 148 12.57 -10.55 4.37
CA LEU A 148 12.65 -11.97 4.71
C LEU A 148 12.57 -12.87 3.46
N GLY A 149 11.71 -12.53 2.50
CA GLY A 149 11.50 -13.29 1.27
C GLY A 149 12.63 -13.21 0.25
N HIS A 150 13.61 -12.32 0.44
CA HIS A 150 14.85 -12.27 -0.34
C HIS A 150 16.07 -12.80 0.42
N ASN A 151 15.88 -13.26 1.65
CA ASN A 151 16.92 -13.99 2.37
C ASN A 151 16.97 -15.43 1.83
N PRO A 152 18.14 -15.97 1.44
CA PRO A 152 18.28 -17.35 0.97
C PRO A 152 17.78 -18.43 1.94
N LEU A 153 17.61 -18.10 3.23
CA LEU A 153 17.08 -19.00 4.24
C LEU A 153 15.54 -18.96 4.36
N PHE A 154 14.87 -18.02 3.69
CA PHE A 154 13.42 -17.81 3.73
C PHE A 154 12.83 -17.88 5.16
N PRO A 155 13.33 -17.05 6.10
CA PRO A 155 12.87 -17.06 7.49
C PRO A 155 11.37 -16.81 7.56
N VAL A 156 10.71 -17.51 8.48
CA VAL A 156 9.28 -17.34 8.76
C VAL A 156 9.08 -16.09 9.61
N TYR A 157 8.13 -15.25 9.21
CA TYR A 157 7.69 -14.10 10.02
C TYR A 157 6.69 -14.54 11.09
N SER A 158 5.65 -15.28 10.70
CA SER A 158 4.63 -15.78 11.62
C SER A 158 3.80 -16.90 10.96
N ASP A 159 3.53 -17.96 11.72
CA ASP A 159 2.64 -19.06 11.29
C ASP A 159 1.14 -18.69 11.37
N GLU A 160 0.81 -17.54 11.98
CA GLU A 160 -0.58 -17.10 12.19
C GLU A 160 -1.08 -16.13 11.11
N PHE A 161 -0.19 -15.60 10.26
CA PHE A 161 -0.57 -14.61 9.26
C PHE A 161 -1.22 -15.26 8.04
N ILE A 162 -2.50 -14.94 7.80
CA ILE A 162 -3.27 -15.44 6.65
C ILE A 162 -3.15 -14.44 5.50
N GLU A 163 -2.41 -14.81 4.44
CA GLU A 163 -2.19 -13.93 3.28
C GLU A 163 -3.31 -13.94 2.22
N SER A 164 -4.24 -14.88 2.30
CA SER A 164 -5.43 -14.92 1.44
C SER A 164 -6.42 -15.98 1.88
N THR A 165 -7.65 -15.81 1.44
CA THR A 165 -8.67 -16.86 1.38
C THR A 165 -8.91 -17.26 -0.07
N ALA A 166 -9.31 -18.50 -0.29
CA ALA A 166 -9.56 -19.01 -1.64
C ALA A 166 -10.67 -18.21 -2.33
N GLU A 167 -10.49 -17.92 -3.61
CA GLU A 167 -11.58 -17.44 -4.45
C GLU A 167 -12.52 -18.62 -4.75
N GLU A 168 -13.82 -18.38 -4.75
CA GLU A 168 -14.77 -19.36 -5.23
C GLU A 168 -14.66 -19.47 -6.76
N THR A 169 -14.43 -20.67 -7.28
CA THR A 169 -14.32 -20.90 -8.73
C THR A 169 -15.68 -20.77 -9.41
N ALA A 170 -15.99 -19.56 -9.88
CA ALA A 170 -16.88 -19.25 -10.99
C ALA A 170 -16.66 -17.79 -11.42
N GLU A 171 -16.83 -17.45 -12.71
CA GLU A 171 -16.93 -16.05 -13.16
C GLU A 171 -18.41 -15.63 -13.29
N PRO A 172 -19.13 -15.23 -12.21
CA PRO A 172 -20.29 -14.37 -12.39
C PRO A 172 -19.77 -12.97 -12.70
N PHE A 173 -19.76 -12.59 -13.97
CA PHE A 173 -19.60 -11.19 -14.32
C PHE A 173 -20.81 -10.38 -13.83
N HIS A 174 -20.56 -9.26 -13.16
CA HIS A 174 -21.59 -8.28 -12.84
C HIS A 174 -21.74 -7.28 -13.99
N GLN A 175 -22.96 -7.05 -14.44
CA GLN A 175 -23.27 -6.10 -15.50
C GLN A 175 -23.54 -4.72 -14.89
N ILE A 176 -22.81 -3.71 -15.38
CA ILE A 176 -23.12 -2.30 -15.14
C ILE A 176 -23.74 -1.71 -16.41
N ALA A 177 -24.81 -0.94 -16.25
CA ALA A 177 -25.49 -0.28 -17.36
C ALA A 177 -24.66 0.89 -17.91
N GLU A 178 -24.95 1.32 -19.13
CA GLU A 178 -24.43 2.61 -19.61
C GLU A 178 -25.16 3.75 -18.86
N ASP A 179 -24.42 4.68 -18.27
CA ASP A 179 -25.00 5.89 -17.66
C ASP A 179 -23.92 6.93 -17.32
N VAL A 180 -24.38 8.09 -16.84
CA VAL A 180 -23.57 9.03 -16.07
C VAL A 180 -23.56 8.61 -14.60
N TYR A 181 -22.37 8.32 -14.09
CA TYR A 181 -22.12 7.99 -12.69
C TYR A 181 -21.38 9.12 -11.98
N GLU A 182 -21.37 9.10 -10.65
CA GLU A 182 -20.56 10.00 -9.83
C GLU A 182 -19.51 9.22 -9.07
N ILE A 183 -18.25 9.67 -9.15
CA ILE A 183 -17.11 9.09 -8.44
C ILE A 183 -16.41 10.14 -7.58
N GLY A 184 -15.69 9.70 -6.55
CA GLY A 184 -15.01 10.52 -5.57
C GLY A 184 -15.74 10.59 -4.23
N PHE A 185 -14.98 10.87 -3.17
CA PHE A 185 -15.48 10.87 -1.80
C PHE A 185 -16.48 12.01 -1.56
N SER A 186 -17.62 11.69 -0.93
CA SER A 186 -18.64 12.67 -0.51
C SER A 186 -19.27 12.40 0.85
N ASP A 187 -18.82 11.36 1.55
CA ASP A 187 -19.39 10.97 2.83
C ASP A 187 -18.83 11.82 3.97
N GLU A 188 -19.40 11.66 5.16
CA GLU A 188 -18.81 12.20 6.38
C GLU A 188 -17.59 11.36 6.81
N GLY A 189 -16.55 12.02 7.30
CA GLY A 189 -15.36 11.37 7.84
C GLY A 189 -14.09 11.70 7.07
N PHE A 190 -13.09 10.85 7.23
CA PHE A 190 -11.77 11.08 6.65
C PHE A 190 -11.68 10.55 5.22
N SER A 191 -11.13 11.37 4.33
CA SER A 191 -10.55 10.95 3.07
C SER A 191 -9.21 11.64 2.84
N PHE A 192 -8.38 11.05 1.99
CA PHE A 192 -7.22 11.75 1.43
C PHE A 192 -7.70 12.77 0.39
N ASP A 193 -6.94 13.86 0.25
CA ASP A 193 -7.25 14.94 -0.68
C ASP A 193 -7.38 14.46 -2.14
N ASN A 194 -6.64 13.41 -2.53
CA ASN A 194 -6.67 12.82 -3.87
C ASN A 194 -8.00 12.13 -4.23
N GLU A 195 -8.91 11.96 -3.28
CA GLU A 195 -10.26 11.40 -3.47
C GLU A 195 -11.35 12.47 -3.50
N SER A 196 -10.98 13.71 -3.15
CA SER A 196 -11.87 14.85 -3.16
C SER A 196 -12.20 15.31 -4.59
N GLY A 197 -13.27 16.11 -4.71
CA GLY A 197 -13.76 16.57 -6.01
C GLY A 197 -14.68 15.53 -6.65
N ARG A 198 -15.73 15.12 -5.93
CA ARG A 198 -16.78 14.25 -6.48
C ARG A 198 -17.33 14.84 -7.77
N HIS A 199 -17.32 14.05 -8.83
CA HIS A 199 -17.61 14.52 -10.18
C HIS A 199 -18.28 13.43 -11.02
N ARG A 200 -18.89 13.86 -12.12
CA ARG A 200 -19.60 12.98 -13.05
C ARG A 200 -18.65 12.38 -14.08
N VAL A 201 -18.84 11.11 -14.39
CA VAL A 201 -18.15 10.38 -15.45
C VAL A 201 -19.19 9.62 -16.29
N TRP A 202 -18.97 9.53 -17.60
CA TRP A 202 -19.76 8.67 -18.47
C TRP A 202 -19.10 7.30 -18.54
N LEU A 203 -19.85 6.23 -18.31
CA LEU A 203 -19.40 4.86 -18.51
C LEU A 203 -20.33 4.17 -19.51
N ASP A 204 -19.76 3.54 -20.54
CA ASP A 204 -20.51 2.62 -21.41
C ASP A 204 -20.84 1.33 -20.64
N SER A 205 -21.79 0.53 -21.13
CA SER A 205 -22.13 -0.73 -20.47
C SER A 205 -20.93 -1.69 -20.46
N PHE A 206 -20.65 -2.30 -19.32
CA PHE A 206 -19.55 -3.25 -19.17
C PHE A 206 -19.88 -4.39 -18.22
N LYS A 207 -19.08 -5.45 -18.28
CA LYS A 207 -19.14 -6.58 -17.36
C LYS A 207 -17.84 -6.72 -16.60
N ILE A 208 -17.88 -6.68 -15.27
CA ILE A 208 -16.71 -6.86 -14.40
C ILE A 208 -16.78 -8.17 -13.62
N SER A 209 -15.66 -8.88 -13.48
CA SER A 209 -15.61 -10.12 -12.71
C SER A 209 -15.87 -9.86 -11.23
N THR A 210 -16.72 -10.66 -10.57
CA THR A 210 -16.93 -10.58 -9.12
C THR A 210 -15.82 -11.24 -8.32
N THR A 211 -14.92 -12.01 -8.95
CA THR A 211 -13.77 -12.68 -8.32
C THR A 211 -12.44 -12.14 -8.87
N LEU A 212 -11.37 -12.34 -8.10
CA LEU A 212 -10.00 -12.03 -8.52
C LEU A 212 -9.44 -13.14 -9.43
N VAL A 213 -8.49 -12.76 -10.30
CA VAL A 213 -7.68 -13.75 -11.02
C VAL A 213 -6.91 -14.61 -10.02
N THR A 214 -6.98 -15.92 -10.22
CA THR A 214 -6.36 -16.91 -9.35
C THR A 214 -4.93 -17.26 -9.78
N ASN A 215 -4.17 -17.85 -8.87
CA ASN A 215 -2.85 -18.40 -9.18
C ASN A 215 -2.89 -19.46 -10.29
N GLY A 216 -3.96 -20.27 -10.33
CA GLY A 216 -4.14 -21.31 -11.35
C GLY A 216 -4.28 -20.73 -12.75
N GLU A 217 -5.14 -19.72 -12.90
CA GLU A 217 -5.29 -19.03 -14.18
C GLU A 217 -4.00 -18.33 -14.61
N TYR A 218 -3.26 -17.76 -13.66
CA TYR A 218 -1.98 -17.12 -13.96
C TYR A 218 -0.89 -18.14 -14.31
N LEU A 219 -0.95 -19.34 -13.75
CA LEU A 219 -0.06 -20.43 -14.13
C LEU A 219 -0.31 -20.87 -15.58
N GLU A 220 -1.56 -20.91 -16.05
CA GLU A 220 -1.87 -21.14 -17.47
C GLU A 220 -1.22 -20.08 -18.38
N PHE A 221 -1.22 -18.82 -17.96
CA PHE A 221 -0.53 -17.74 -18.68
C PHE A 221 0.98 -18.00 -18.76
N ILE A 222 1.63 -18.36 -17.65
CA ILE A 222 3.06 -18.70 -17.60
C ILE A 222 3.37 -19.90 -18.52
N GLU A 223 2.59 -20.97 -18.40
CA GLU A 223 2.78 -22.24 -19.13
C GLU A 223 2.57 -22.07 -20.64
N SER A 224 1.61 -21.23 -21.05
CA SER A 224 1.42 -20.86 -22.46
C SER A 224 2.59 -20.03 -23.02
N GLY A 225 3.51 -19.58 -22.17
CA GLY A 225 4.65 -18.75 -22.54
C GLY A 225 4.32 -17.26 -22.56
N GLY A 226 3.41 -16.79 -21.71
CA GLY A 226 3.02 -15.38 -21.58
C GLY A 226 4.22 -14.43 -21.43
N TYR A 227 5.22 -14.79 -20.61
CA TYR A 227 6.48 -14.03 -20.44
C TYR A 227 7.47 -14.15 -21.61
N ARG A 228 7.14 -14.90 -22.67
CA ARG A 228 7.95 -15.09 -23.87
C ARG A 228 7.28 -14.57 -25.16
N GLN A 229 6.09 -13.99 -25.03
CA GLN A 229 5.22 -13.62 -26.15
C GLN A 229 4.95 -12.11 -26.14
N PHE A 230 5.77 -11.35 -26.87
CA PHE A 230 5.77 -9.88 -26.86
C PHE A 230 4.41 -9.25 -27.20
N GLN A 231 3.56 -9.93 -27.97
CA GLN A 231 2.28 -9.38 -28.44
C GLN A 231 1.28 -9.12 -27.30
N PHE A 232 1.48 -9.73 -26.12
CA PHE A 232 0.63 -9.48 -24.97
C PHE A 232 1.02 -8.21 -24.20
N TRP A 233 2.25 -7.72 -24.37
CA TRP A 233 2.84 -6.70 -23.52
C TRP A 233 2.81 -5.33 -24.16
N HIS A 234 2.62 -4.29 -23.34
CA HIS A 234 3.04 -2.94 -23.73
C HIS A 234 4.56 -2.90 -23.94
N ALA A 235 5.04 -2.03 -24.82
CA ALA A 235 6.47 -1.94 -25.17
C ALA A 235 7.37 -1.76 -23.93
N GLU A 236 7.01 -0.84 -23.02
CA GLU A 236 7.78 -0.63 -21.78
C GLU A 236 7.74 -1.86 -20.86
N GLY A 237 6.60 -2.56 -20.79
CA GLY A 237 6.46 -3.79 -20.04
C GLY A 237 7.31 -4.93 -20.61
N TRP A 238 7.37 -5.05 -21.94
CA TRP A 238 8.21 -6.03 -22.61
C TRP A 238 9.70 -5.76 -22.39
N ASP A 239 10.12 -4.50 -22.52
CA ASP A 239 11.49 -4.09 -22.21
C ASP A 239 11.85 -4.38 -20.75
N TRP A 240 10.93 -4.14 -19.82
CA TRP A 240 11.10 -4.43 -18.41
C TRP A 240 11.24 -5.94 -18.14
N VAL A 241 10.38 -6.79 -18.74
CA VAL A 241 10.47 -8.25 -18.64
C VAL A 241 11.84 -8.74 -19.10
N ASN A 242 12.30 -8.29 -20.27
CA ASN A 242 13.59 -8.71 -20.84
C ASN A 242 14.78 -8.21 -20.03
N ARG A 243 14.78 -6.93 -19.63
CA ARG A 243 15.90 -6.33 -18.88
C ARG A 243 16.09 -6.97 -17.51
N ASN A 244 15.00 -7.36 -16.86
CA ASN A 244 15.02 -7.91 -15.50
C ASN A 244 14.85 -9.42 -15.45
N ASN A 245 14.77 -10.09 -16.61
CA ASN A 245 14.56 -11.55 -16.74
C ASN A 245 13.35 -12.05 -15.94
N ILE A 246 12.21 -11.37 -16.03
CA ILE A 246 11.00 -11.72 -15.28
C ILE A 246 10.33 -12.94 -15.90
N GLN A 247 9.97 -13.93 -15.08
CA GLN A 247 9.39 -15.20 -15.56
C GLN A 247 8.14 -15.66 -14.80
N ALA A 248 7.87 -15.08 -13.64
CA ALA A 248 6.76 -15.40 -12.75
C ALA A 248 6.55 -14.27 -11.74
N PRO A 249 5.40 -14.21 -11.02
CA PRO A 249 5.12 -13.24 -9.95
C PRO A 249 6.25 -13.16 -8.90
N LEU A 250 6.35 -12.04 -8.19
CA LEU A 250 7.38 -11.89 -7.16
C LEU A 250 7.15 -12.94 -6.05
N TYR A 251 8.26 -13.46 -5.51
CA TYR A 251 8.32 -14.57 -4.55
C TYR A 251 8.02 -15.97 -5.11
N TRP A 252 7.70 -16.12 -6.39
CA TRP A 252 7.55 -17.45 -7.00
C TRP A 252 8.93 -18.01 -7.38
N HIS A 253 9.17 -19.26 -7.04
CA HIS A 253 10.39 -20.00 -7.32
C HIS A 253 10.07 -21.36 -7.91
N LEU A 254 10.87 -21.80 -8.87
CA LEU A 254 10.79 -23.15 -9.41
C LEU A 254 11.76 -24.05 -8.63
N ALA A 255 11.23 -24.87 -7.74
CA ALA A 255 11.98 -25.82 -6.92
C ALA A 255 11.64 -27.26 -7.36
N GLU A 256 12.65 -28.03 -7.78
CA GLU A 256 12.47 -29.44 -8.20
C GLU A 256 11.38 -29.63 -9.29
N GLY A 257 11.21 -28.64 -10.17
CA GLY A 257 10.21 -28.68 -11.23
C GLY A 257 8.79 -28.28 -10.79
N GLN A 258 8.59 -27.83 -9.56
CA GLN A 258 7.32 -27.33 -9.04
C GLN A 258 7.42 -25.86 -8.64
N TRP A 259 6.35 -25.11 -8.91
CA TRP A 259 6.25 -23.73 -8.43
C TRP A 259 5.91 -23.72 -6.94
N VAL A 260 6.73 -22.99 -6.19
CA VAL A 260 6.50 -22.63 -4.79
C VAL A 260 6.53 -21.10 -4.68
N HIS A 261 5.98 -20.56 -3.60
CA HIS A 261 6.18 -19.16 -3.26
C HIS A 261 6.60 -18.97 -1.82
N TYR A 262 7.25 -17.83 -1.55
CA TYR A 262 7.44 -17.36 -0.19
C TYR A 262 6.21 -16.57 0.31
N THR A 263 5.70 -16.98 1.47
CA THR A 263 4.67 -16.28 2.26
C THR A 263 5.27 -15.84 3.59
N LEU A 264 4.61 -14.97 4.34
CA LEU A 264 5.01 -14.64 5.71
C LEU A 264 5.01 -15.84 6.68
N ALA A 265 4.34 -16.94 6.34
CA ALA A 265 4.39 -18.23 7.04
C ALA A 265 5.47 -19.18 6.47
N GLY A 266 6.36 -18.69 5.60
CA GLY A 266 7.40 -19.47 4.95
C GLY A 266 7.04 -19.93 3.53
N THR A 267 7.85 -20.83 2.98
CA THR A 267 7.67 -21.33 1.61
C THR A 267 6.54 -22.36 1.52
N ALA A 268 5.65 -22.20 0.54
CA ALA A 268 4.54 -23.11 0.30
C ALA A 268 4.35 -23.40 -1.20
N PRO A 269 3.74 -24.55 -1.56
CA PRO A 269 3.29 -24.79 -2.93
C PRO A 269 2.26 -23.74 -3.39
N ILE A 270 2.24 -23.43 -4.68
CA ILE A 270 1.22 -22.53 -5.24
C ILE A 270 -0.16 -23.21 -5.20
N ALA A 271 -1.06 -22.68 -4.36
CA ALA A 271 -2.45 -23.10 -4.34
C ALA A 271 -3.24 -22.42 -5.48
N ALA A 272 -3.77 -23.22 -6.40
CA ALA A 272 -4.37 -22.74 -7.66
C ALA A 272 -5.60 -21.84 -7.46
N ASN A 273 -6.41 -22.07 -6.42
CA ASN A 273 -7.63 -21.31 -6.14
C ASN A 273 -7.41 -20.05 -5.29
N MET A 274 -6.17 -19.76 -4.89
CA MET A 274 -5.86 -18.54 -4.15
C MET A 274 -5.73 -17.35 -5.10
N PRO A 275 -6.13 -16.13 -4.69
CA PRO A 275 -5.98 -14.93 -5.50
C PRO A 275 -4.51 -14.62 -5.74
N LEU A 276 -4.19 -14.34 -7.00
CA LEU A 276 -2.85 -13.93 -7.45
C LEU A 276 -2.34 -12.74 -6.64
N ALA A 277 -1.03 -12.71 -6.40
CA ALA A 277 -0.38 -11.64 -5.65
C ALA A 277 0.96 -11.24 -6.27
N HIS A 278 1.41 -10.03 -5.93
CA HIS A 278 2.77 -9.52 -6.16
C HIS A 278 3.18 -9.46 -7.64
N ILE A 279 2.27 -8.91 -8.44
CA ILE A 279 2.44 -8.65 -9.87
C ILE A 279 2.43 -7.16 -10.17
N SER A 280 3.19 -6.77 -11.19
CA SER A 280 3.27 -5.41 -11.71
C SER A 280 2.03 -5.06 -12.53
N TYR A 281 1.80 -3.77 -12.79
CA TYR A 281 0.79 -3.34 -13.76
C TYR A 281 1.07 -3.94 -15.14
N TYR A 282 2.34 -4.04 -15.54
CA TYR A 282 2.73 -4.64 -16.82
C TYR A 282 2.28 -6.10 -16.94
N GLU A 283 2.49 -6.88 -15.88
CA GLU A 283 2.01 -8.25 -15.77
C GLU A 283 0.47 -8.33 -15.80
N ALA A 284 -0.21 -7.44 -15.06
CA ALA A 284 -1.67 -7.37 -15.05
C ALA A 284 -2.26 -7.11 -16.44
N ALA A 285 -1.72 -6.11 -17.14
CA ALA A 285 -2.16 -5.73 -18.49
C ALA A 285 -1.89 -6.84 -19.51
N ALA A 286 -0.71 -7.48 -19.44
CA ALA A 286 -0.36 -8.58 -20.33
C ALA A 286 -1.26 -9.81 -20.13
N PHE A 287 -1.56 -10.16 -18.87
CA PHE A 287 -2.48 -11.23 -18.57
C PHE A 287 -3.90 -10.94 -19.06
N ALA A 288 -4.42 -9.73 -18.83
CA ALA A 288 -5.74 -9.33 -19.31
C ALA A 288 -5.83 -9.42 -20.84
N ASN A 289 -4.81 -8.94 -21.55
CA ASN A 289 -4.71 -9.03 -23.00
C ASN A 289 -4.67 -10.50 -23.48
N TRP A 290 -3.90 -11.37 -22.81
CA TRP A 290 -3.86 -12.81 -23.11
C TRP A 290 -5.22 -13.50 -22.94
N LYS A 291 -6.01 -13.14 -21.93
CA LYS A 291 -7.39 -13.61 -21.74
C LYS A 291 -8.39 -12.96 -22.72
N ASN A 292 -7.96 -12.07 -23.62
CA ASN A 292 -8.83 -11.25 -24.48
C ASN A 292 -9.85 -10.45 -23.66
N ARG A 293 -9.33 -9.79 -22.62
CA ARG A 293 -10.03 -8.92 -21.66
C ARG A 293 -9.19 -7.65 -21.46
N ARG A 294 -9.61 -6.79 -20.55
CA ARG A 294 -8.84 -5.62 -20.12
C ARG A 294 -8.89 -5.46 -18.60
N LEU A 295 -8.13 -4.50 -18.08
CA LEU A 295 -8.25 -4.02 -16.71
C LEU A 295 -9.36 -2.96 -16.63
N PRO A 296 -10.11 -2.87 -15.52
CA PRO A 296 -11.08 -1.79 -15.31
C PRO A 296 -10.37 -0.45 -15.18
N THR A 297 -10.99 0.64 -15.63
CA THR A 297 -10.63 1.97 -15.16
C THR A 297 -10.98 2.12 -13.67
N GLU A 298 -10.38 3.08 -12.97
CA GLU A 298 -10.72 3.33 -11.56
C GLU A 298 -12.19 3.73 -11.37
N ALA A 299 -12.79 4.38 -12.37
CA ALA A 299 -14.19 4.77 -12.38
C ALA A 299 -15.13 3.56 -12.51
N GLU A 300 -14.84 2.65 -13.45
CA GLU A 300 -15.60 1.40 -13.61
C GLU A 300 -15.51 0.54 -12.35
N TRP A 301 -14.32 0.47 -11.73
CA TRP A 301 -14.13 -0.24 -10.47
C TRP A 301 -14.94 0.38 -9.33
N GLU A 302 -14.89 1.70 -9.17
CA GLU A 302 -15.59 2.41 -8.10
C GLU A 302 -17.10 2.29 -8.22
N VAL A 303 -17.66 2.42 -9.42
CA VAL A 303 -19.09 2.25 -9.67
C VAL A 303 -19.54 0.82 -9.41
N ALA A 304 -18.69 -0.17 -9.70
CA ALA A 304 -19.01 -1.57 -9.47
C ALA A 304 -18.77 -2.03 -8.02
N SER A 305 -18.13 -1.22 -7.17
CA SER A 305 -17.51 -1.68 -5.92
C SER A 305 -18.45 -2.44 -4.97
N ASP A 306 -19.73 -2.07 -4.94
CA ASP A 306 -20.74 -2.67 -4.06
C ASP A 306 -21.11 -4.10 -4.47
N ALA A 307 -20.85 -4.45 -5.73
CA ALA A 307 -21.05 -5.80 -6.26
C ALA A 307 -19.79 -6.68 -6.19
N LEU A 308 -18.66 -6.15 -5.71
CA LEU A 308 -17.37 -6.84 -5.69
C LEU A 308 -17.00 -7.31 -4.29
N GLY A 309 -16.44 -8.52 -4.19
CA GLY A 309 -15.66 -8.93 -3.02
C GLY A 309 -14.24 -8.38 -3.14
N TRP A 310 -13.96 -7.24 -2.51
CA TRP A 310 -12.63 -6.60 -2.51
C TRP A 310 -11.99 -6.63 -1.11
N GLY A 311 -10.68 -6.40 -1.08
CA GLY A 311 -9.89 -6.34 0.15
C GLY A 311 -8.85 -7.44 0.31
N GLN A 312 -8.82 -8.44 -0.59
CA GLN A 312 -7.75 -9.44 -0.60
C GLN A 312 -6.49 -8.91 -1.29
N ARG A 313 -6.64 -8.09 -2.34
CA ARG A 313 -5.55 -7.54 -3.16
C ARG A 313 -5.88 -6.11 -3.59
N TRP A 314 -4.84 -5.27 -3.66
CA TRP A 314 -4.94 -4.05 -4.46
C TRP A 314 -5.07 -4.42 -5.93
N GLU A 315 -6.11 -3.94 -6.57
CA GLU A 315 -6.46 -4.35 -7.93
C GLU A 315 -5.98 -3.29 -8.92
N TRP A 316 -5.06 -3.66 -9.81
CA TRP A 316 -4.56 -2.75 -10.83
C TRP A 316 -5.69 -2.27 -11.75
N THR A 317 -5.77 -0.95 -11.95
CA THR A 317 -6.68 -0.33 -12.90
C THR A 317 -5.95 0.19 -14.13
N ASN A 318 -6.67 0.38 -15.23
CA ASN A 318 -6.20 1.05 -16.44
C ASN A 318 -6.32 2.60 -16.33
N SER A 319 -6.13 3.15 -15.14
CA SER A 319 -6.19 4.59 -14.88
C SER A 319 -4.86 5.10 -14.33
N SER A 320 -4.31 6.14 -14.97
CA SER A 320 -3.16 6.86 -14.43
C SER A 320 -3.56 7.63 -13.18
N TYR A 321 -2.66 7.74 -12.21
CA TYR A 321 -2.88 8.51 -10.99
C TYR A 321 -2.81 10.02 -11.28
N LEU A 322 -3.95 10.58 -11.68
CA LEU A 322 -4.15 11.99 -12.01
C LEU A 322 -5.05 12.68 -10.98
N PRO A 323 -4.95 14.01 -10.82
CA PRO A 323 -5.89 14.76 -9.99
C PRO A 323 -7.31 14.65 -10.55
N TYR A 324 -8.28 14.41 -9.67
CA TYR A 324 -9.69 14.59 -10.03
C TYR A 324 -10.00 16.06 -10.39
N PRO A 325 -11.02 16.33 -11.21
CA PRO A 325 -11.46 17.68 -11.50
C PRO A 325 -11.73 18.47 -10.20
N GLY A 326 -11.08 19.63 -10.08
CA GLY A 326 -11.23 20.49 -8.90
C GLY A 326 -10.38 20.08 -7.68
N PHE A 327 -9.48 19.09 -7.81
CA PHE A 327 -8.49 18.74 -6.80
C PHE A 327 -7.71 19.98 -6.34
N LYS A 328 -7.54 20.10 -5.03
CA LYS A 328 -6.78 21.17 -4.37
C LYS A 328 -5.90 20.57 -3.29
N THR A 329 -4.66 21.07 -3.20
CA THR A 329 -3.77 20.74 -2.11
C THR A 329 -3.97 21.70 -0.93
N ALA A 330 -3.76 21.20 0.29
CA ALA A 330 -3.68 22.05 1.47
C ALA A 330 -2.45 22.99 1.38
N PRO A 331 -2.48 24.18 2.00
CA PRO A 331 -1.29 25.03 2.08
C PRO A 331 -0.21 24.42 2.98
N GLY A 332 1.05 24.72 2.70
CA GLY A 332 2.20 24.30 3.52
C GLY A 332 2.58 22.82 3.33
N ALA A 333 3.29 22.28 4.32
CA ALA A 333 3.87 20.93 4.25
C ALA A 333 2.85 19.83 3.93
N LEU A 334 1.65 19.90 4.53
CA LEU A 334 0.59 18.90 4.33
C LEU A 334 0.11 18.80 2.87
N GLY A 335 0.26 19.87 2.07
CA GLY A 335 -0.06 19.86 0.64
C GLY A 335 0.87 19.00 -0.21
N GLU A 336 2.01 18.58 0.33
CA GLU A 336 2.96 17.70 -0.36
C GLU A 336 2.57 16.22 -0.30
N TYR A 337 1.50 15.86 0.42
CA TYR A 337 1.17 14.45 0.72
C TYR A 337 0.89 13.62 -0.54
N ASN A 338 0.05 14.13 -1.44
CA ASN A 338 -0.41 13.35 -2.60
C ASN A 338 -0.12 14.03 -3.95
N GLY A 339 -0.42 15.32 -4.09
CA GLY A 339 -0.45 16.00 -5.40
C GLY A 339 0.86 15.92 -6.20
N LYS A 340 2.01 15.95 -5.52
CA LYS A 340 3.33 15.88 -6.20
C LYS A 340 3.67 14.53 -6.81
N PHE A 341 2.89 13.49 -6.50
CA PHE A 341 3.08 12.13 -6.98
C PHE A 341 2.17 11.77 -8.17
N MET A 342 1.33 12.70 -8.64
CA MET A 342 0.37 12.50 -9.72
C MET A 342 1.02 12.52 -11.12
N VAL A 343 2.04 11.68 -11.32
CA VAL A 343 2.76 11.49 -12.58
C VAL A 343 3.42 10.11 -12.62
N ASN A 344 3.38 9.44 -13.77
CA ASN A 344 4.04 8.14 -14.03
C ASN A 344 3.63 6.98 -13.11
N GLN A 345 2.44 7.05 -12.51
CA GLN A 345 1.91 6.01 -11.62
C GLN A 345 0.51 5.59 -12.07
N MET A 346 0.15 4.35 -11.74
CA MET A 346 -1.17 3.77 -12.03
C MET A 346 -1.94 3.58 -10.73
N VAL A 347 -3.26 3.73 -10.82
CA VAL A 347 -4.16 3.60 -9.67
C VAL A 347 -4.46 2.12 -9.39
N LEU A 348 -4.53 1.78 -8.11
CA LEU A 348 -5.06 0.52 -7.60
C LEU A 348 -6.22 0.78 -6.65
N ARG A 349 -7.20 -0.14 -6.65
CA ARG A 349 -8.43 -0.01 -5.85
C ARG A 349 -8.67 -1.23 -4.97
N GLY A 350 -9.65 -1.11 -4.07
CA GLY A 350 -9.97 -2.12 -3.06
C GLY A 350 -9.19 -1.90 -1.77
N ALA A 351 -8.46 -2.94 -1.37
CA ALA A 351 -7.52 -2.98 -0.25
C ALA A 351 -6.75 -4.30 -0.36
N SER A 352 -5.78 -4.54 0.50
CA SER A 352 -5.11 -5.84 0.58
C SER A 352 -5.25 -6.49 1.95
N VAL A 353 -4.80 -7.74 2.06
CA VAL A 353 -4.65 -8.45 3.34
C VAL A 353 -3.70 -7.74 4.32
N ALA A 354 -2.85 -6.84 3.84
CA ALA A 354 -1.98 -6.01 4.66
C ALA A 354 -2.59 -4.65 5.02
N THR A 355 -3.69 -4.24 4.38
CA THR A 355 -4.36 -2.97 4.68
C THR A 355 -5.08 -3.05 6.03
N PRO A 356 -4.83 -2.12 6.96
CA PRO A 356 -5.51 -2.13 8.26
C PRO A 356 -7.03 -2.05 8.14
N LYS A 357 -7.74 -2.82 8.97
CA LYS A 357 -9.20 -2.83 8.99
C LYS A 357 -9.76 -1.42 9.24
N GLY A 358 -10.69 -0.98 8.39
CA GLY A 358 -11.32 0.34 8.48
C GLY A 358 -10.50 1.49 7.90
N HIS A 359 -9.32 1.22 7.30
CA HIS A 359 -8.54 2.23 6.58
C HIS A 359 -9.05 2.47 5.15
N SER A 360 -9.49 1.39 4.49
CA SER A 360 -9.96 1.41 3.11
C SER A 360 -11.40 1.90 2.99
N ARG A 361 -11.73 2.36 1.79
CA ARG A 361 -13.05 2.81 1.37
C ARG A 361 -13.17 2.57 -0.13
N ASN A 362 -14.39 2.46 -0.63
CA ASN A 362 -14.60 2.23 -2.06
C ASN A 362 -14.02 3.34 -2.93
N THR A 363 -13.78 4.55 -2.41
CA THR A 363 -13.16 5.70 -3.08
C THR A 363 -11.64 5.74 -2.97
N TYR A 364 -11.01 4.89 -2.14
CA TYR A 364 -9.57 4.95 -1.83
C TYR A 364 -8.68 4.73 -3.06
N ARG A 365 -7.79 5.68 -3.34
CA ARG A 365 -6.89 5.64 -4.50
C ARG A 365 -5.46 5.33 -4.06
N ASN A 366 -5.09 4.04 -4.10
CA ASN A 366 -3.69 3.66 -3.97
C ASN A 366 -2.97 3.86 -5.31
N PHE A 367 -1.66 4.08 -5.30
CA PHE A 367 -0.91 4.38 -6.52
C PHE A 367 0.53 3.91 -6.43
N PHE A 368 1.02 3.29 -7.50
CA PHE A 368 2.41 2.84 -7.61
C PHE A 368 2.90 2.97 -9.05
N HIS A 369 4.22 3.05 -9.21
CA HIS A 369 4.84 2.95 -10.53
C HIS A 369 4.53 1.58 -11.16
N PRO A 370 4.32 1.52 -12.49
CA PRO A 370 3.80 0.33 -13.16
C PRO A 370 4.63 -0.96 -12.98
N HIS A 371 5.93 -0.84 -12.74
CA HIS A 371 6.87 -1.97 -12.65
C HIS A 371 7.00 -2.57 -11.23
N LEU A 372 6.39 -1.93 -10.23
CA LEU A 372 6.54 -2.32 -8.82
C LEU A 372 5.63 -3.51 -8.48
N ARG A 373 6.12 -4.41 -7.61
CA ARG A 373 5.53 -5.74 -7.37
C ARG A 373 5.42 -6.16 -5.91
N TRP A 374 6.11 -5.49 -4.99
CA TRP A 374 6.22 -5.99 -3.61
C TRP A 374 4.95 -5.82 -2.78
N GLN A 375 4.08 -4.91 -3.21
CA GLN A 375 2.73 -4.74 -2.66
C GLN A 375 1.87 -5.99 -2.92
N TYR A 376 0.81 -6.18 -2.13
CA TYR A 376 -0.17 -7.26 -2.35
C TYR A 376 -1.13 -6.89 -3.49
N THR A 377 -0.61 -6.92 -4.71
CA THR A 377 -1.31 -6.53 -5.94
C THR A 377 -1.86 -7.73 -6.71
N GLY A 378 -3.05 -7.58 -7.29
CA GLY A 378 -3.76 -8.60 -8.05
C GLY A 378 -4.45 -8.04 -9.29
N ILE A 379 -5.31 -8.86 -9.89
CA ILE A 379 -6.01 -8.54 -11.14
C ILE A 379 -7.50 -8.82 -10.98
N ARG A 380 -8.33 -7.88 -11.44
CA ARG A 380 -9.74 -8.10 -11.73
C ARG A 380 -10.00 -7.76 -13.20
N LEU A 381 -10.73 -8.63 -13.90
CA LEU A 381 -10.97 -8.48 -15.33
C LEU A 381 -12.33 -7.83 -15.61
N ILE A 382 -12.40 -7.14 -16.74
CA ILE A 382 -13.61 -6.54 -17.31
C ILE A 382 -13.68 -6.84 -18.81
N GLN A 383 -14.89 -6.84 -19.38
CA GLN A 383 -15.15 -6.96 -20.82
C GLN A 383 -16.23 -5.99 -21.31
#